data_AF-A0A9E2JMS2-F1
#
_entry.id   AF-A0A9E2JMS2-F1
#
_cell.length_a   1.000
_cell.length_b   1.000
_cell.length_c   1.000
_cell.angle_alpha   90.00
_cell.angle_beta   90.00
_cell.angle_gamma   90.00
#
_symmetry.space_group_name_H-M   'P 1'
#
loop_
_entity.id
_entity.type
_entity.pdbx_description
1 polymer ?
#
loop_
_entity_poly.entity_id
_entity_poly.type
_entity_poly.pdbx_seq_one_letter_code
_entity_poly.pdbx_strand_id
1 'polypeptide(L)'
;MNKFYTLVKFIIGWPVAFLSLFFVFKIIQPNLSLIIPKIIQINIPLLFIGLIFFQLYFLTRSILWQKLLIKSGFRITISEAIFLWMVSELKRYTPGNIWSFLGRVISFSNKGIPKKTVLKLMLFEAQFFVIGGFIVSLLAAPLI
;
A
#
# COMPACT_ATOMS: atom_id res chain seq x y z
N MET A 1 5.95 13.16 23.29
CA MET A 1 4.98 12.09 22.95
C MET A 1 4.40 11.56 24.26
N ASN A 2 3.08 11.54 24.42
CA ASN A 2 2.46 11.25 25.72
C ASN A 2 2.73 9.78 26.11
N LYS A 3 3.47 9.53 27.21
CA LYS A 3 3.93 8.19 27.62
C LYS A 3 2.77 7.18 27.73
N PHE A 4 1.60 7.66 28.13
CA PHE A 4 0.36 6.87 28.23
C PHE A 4 -0.10 6.28 26.90
N TYR A 5 -0.09 7.06 25.81
CA TYR A 5 -0.48 6.58 24.48
C TYR A 5 0.48 5.49 23.97
N THR A 6 1.78 5.65 24.21
CA THR A 6 2.79 4.64 23.85
C THR A 6 2.58 3.35 24.63
N LEU A 7 2.24 3.45 25.93
CA LEU A 7 1.97 2.31 26.80
C LEU A 7 0.71 1.55 26.35
N VAL A 8 -0.40 2.25 26.08
CA VAL A 8 -1.65 1.65 25.60
C VAL A 8 -1.44 0.95 24.25
N LYS A 9 -0.73 1.59 23.31
CA LYS A 9 -0.39 1.00 22.01
C LYS A 9 0.45 -0.26 22.17
N PHE A 10 1.36 -0.29 23.14
CA PHE A 10 2.19 -1.46 23.43
C PHE A 10 1.36 -2.60 24.04
N ILE A 11 0.55 -2.30 25.06
CA ILE A 11 -0.26 -3.29 25.80
C ILE A 11 -1.36 -3.90 24.92
N ILE A 12 -1.93 -3.15 23.97
CA ILE A 12 -2.97 -3.68 23.07
C ILE A 12 -2.36 -4.29 21.81
N GLY A 13 -1.36 -3.63 21.23
CA GLY A 13 -0.78 -4.03 19.95
C GLY A 13 -0.10 -5.41 20.00
N TRP A 14 0.67 -5.68 21.05
CA TRP A 14 1.38 -6.95 21.19
C TRP A 14 0.45 -8.15 21.37
N PRO A 15 -0.54 -8.15 22.29
CA PRO A 15 -1.49 -9.25 22.40
C PRO A 15 -2.28 -9.50 21.13
N VAL A 16 -2.72 -8.45 20.43
CA VAL A 16 -3.43 -8.61 19.14
C VAL A 16 -2.52 -9.24 18.09
N ALA A 17 -1.25 -8.82 18.02
CA ALA A 17 -0.28 -9.41 17.10
C ALA A 17 -0.01 -10.88 17.44
N PHE A 18 0.20 -11.23 18.72
CA PHE A 18 0.38 -12.61 19.17
C PHE A 18 -0.84 -13.47 18.88
N LEU A 19 -2.05 -12.95 19.16
CA LEU A 19 -3.29 -13.65 18.88
C LEU A 19 -3.44 -13.90 17.37
N SER A 20 -3.12 -12.89 16.55
CA SER A 20 -3.15 -13.02 15.09
C SER A 20 -2.17 -14.08 14.59
N LEU A 21 -0.92 -14.05 15.08
CA LEU A 21 0.10 -15.06 14.74
C LEU A 21 -0.31 -16.46 15.19
N PHE A 22 -0.90 -16.58 16.39
CA PHE A 22 -1.43 -17.84 16.90
C PHE A 22 -2.53 -18.40 15.98
N PHE A 23 -3.47 -17.57 15.53
CA PHE A 23 -4.50 -18.02 14.59
C PHE A 23 -3.93 -18.39 13.22
N VAL A 24 -2.99 -17.60 12.69
CA VAL A 24 -2.28 -17.94 11.44
C VAL A 24 -1.58 -19.29 11.56
N PHE A 25 -0.85 -19.53 12.65
CA PHE A 25 -0.21 -20.81 12.91
C PHE A 25 -1.22 -21.95 13.03
N LYS A 26 -2.31 -21.75 13.78
CA LYS A 26 -3.38 -22.74 13.96
C LYS A 26 -4.05 -23.14 12.64
N ILE A 27 -4.14 -22.22 11.67
CA ILE A 27 -4.68 -22.49 10.32
C ILE A 27 -3.67 -23.23 9.45
N ILE A 28 -2.40 -22.83 9.51
CA ILE A 28 -1.34 -23.38 8.65
C ILE A 28 -0.90 -24.77 9.10
N GLN A 29 -0.68 -24.98 10.41
CA GLN A 29 -0.12 -26.21 10.97
C GLN A 29 -0.83 -27.51 10.50
N PRO A 30 -2.16 -27.63 10.53
CA PRO A 30 -2.83 -28.84 10.07
C PRO A 30 -2.76 -29.04 8.55
N ASN A 31 -2.47 -27.98 7.79
CA ASN A 31 -2.44 -27.98 6.33
C ASN A 31 -1.01 -27.98 5.75
N LEU A 32 0.04 -28.10 6.59
CA LEU A 32 1.43 -28.02 6.14
C LEU A 32 1.79 -29.07 5.07
N SER A 33 1.26 -30.29 5.21
CA SER A 33 1.47 -31.37 4.23
C SER A 33 0.91 -31.06 2.85
N LEU A 34 -0.14 -30.23 2.77
CA LEU A 34 -0.74 -29.76 1.51
C LEU A 34 -0.03 -28.52 0.94
N ILE A 35 0.51 -27.67 1.81
CA ILE A 35 1.12 -26.39 1.43
C ILE A 35 2.56 -26.56 0.96
N ILE A 36 3.38 -27.35 1.68
CA ILE A 36 4.82 -27.50 1.41
C ILE A 36 5.08 -27.96 -0.05
N PRO A 37 4.41 -29.00 -0.58
CA PRO A 37 4.63 -29.42 -1.96
C PRO A 37 4.30 -28.32 -2.98
N LYS A 38 3.26 -27.49 -2.73
CA LYS A 38 2.88 -26.37 -3.60
C LYS A 38 3.91 -25.23 -3.58
N ILE A 39 4.58 -25.01 -2.46
CA ILE A 39 5.67 -24.03 -2.34
C ILE A 39 6.94 -24.55 -3.04
N ILE A 40 7.19 -25.85 -3.01
CA ILE A 40 8.35 -26.44 -3.70
C ILE A 40 8.11 -26.46 -5.22
N GLN A 41 6.88 -26.75 -5.64
CA GLN A 41 6.48 -26.81 -7.06
C GLN A 41 5.84 -25.50 -7.53
N ILE A 42 6.55 -24.38 -7.38
CA ILE A 42 6.06 -23.09 -7.85
C ILE A 42 5.93 -23.09 -9.38
N ASN A 43 4.77 -22.65 -9.86
CA ASN A 43 4.55 -22.36 -11.27
C ASN A 43 5.29 -21.07 -11.66
N ILE A 44 6.49 -21.21 -12.22
CA ILE A 44 7.35 -20.08 -12.61
C ILE A 44 6.67 -19.12 -13.61
N PRO A 45 5.96 -19.58 -14.66
CA PRO A 45 5.19 -18.69 -15.52
C PRO A 45 4.19 -17.82 -14.75
N LEU A 46 3.41 -18.42 -13.85
CA LEU A 46 2.43 -17.69 -13.05
C LEU A 46 3.08 -16.71 -12.08
N LEU A 47 4.22 -17.09 -11.49
CA LEU A 47 5.02 -16.19 -10.65
C LEU A 47 5.48 -14.96 -11.44
N PHE A 48 5.99 -15.15 -12.65
CA PHE A 48 6.46 -14.05 -13.50
C PHE A 48 5.30 -13.12 -13.90
N ILE A 49 4.15 -13.69 -14.27
CA ILE A 49 2.93 -12.92 -14.53
C ILE A 49 2.54 -12.11 -13.28
N GLY A 50 2.56 -12.72 -12.11
CA GLY A 50 2.28 -12.04 -10.84
C GLY A 50 3.23 -10.87 -10.58
N LEU A 51 4.53 -11.04 -10.85
CA LEU A 51 5.53 -9.97 -10.72
C LEU A 51 5.28 -8.83 -11.72
N ILE A 52 4.87 -9.13 -12.95
CA ILE A 52 4.50 -8.10 -13.94
C ILE A 52 3.31 -7.30 -13.44
N PHE A 53 2.23 -7.95 -13.02
CA PHE A 53 1.04 -7.26 -12.50
C PHE A 53 1.36 -6.44 -11.24
N PHE A 54 2.23 -6.96 -10.37
CA PHE A 54 2.72 -6.23 -9.22
C PHE A 54 3.41 -4.93 -9.64
N GLN A 55 4.34 -4.98 -10.60
CA GLN A 55 5.01 -3.78 -11.10
C GLN A 55 4.04 -2.80 -11.78
N LEU A 56 3.14 -3.31 -12.63
CA LEU A 56 2.11 -2.50 -13.28
C LEU A 56 1.22 -1.78 -12.27
N TYR A 57 0.89 -2.42 -11.14
CA TYR A 57 0.15 -1.78 -10.07
C TYR A 57 0.88 -0.56 -9.47
N PHE A 58 2.18 -0.67 -9.14
CA PHE A 58 2.93 0.47 -8.61
C PHE A 58 3.15 1.57 -9.66
N LEU A 59 3.37 1.21 -10.92
CA LEU A 59 3.53 2.16 -12.04
C LEU A 59 2.24 2.93 -12.31
N THR A 60 1.11 2.24 -12.44
CA THR A 60 -0.18 2.90 -12.69
C THR A 60 -0.58 3.84 -11.55
N ARG A 61 -0.29 3.48 -10.30
CA ARG A 61 -0.51 4.36 -9.14
C ARG A 61 0.33 5.63 -9.17
N SER A 62 1.61 5.49 -9.46
CA SER A 62 2.50 6.66 -9.54
C SER A 62 2.17 7.56 -10.73
N ILE A 63 1.71 7.00 -11.85
CA ILE A 63 1.21 7.78 -13.00
C ILE A 63 -0.10 8.49 -12.64
N LEU A 64 -1.04 7.83 -11.96
CA LEU A 64 -2.26 8.47 -11.46
C LEU A 64 -1.92 9.67 -10.57
N TRP A 65 -0.96 9.49 -9.65
CA TRP A 65 -0.46 10.55 -8.79
C TRP A 65 0.13 11.74 -9.58
N GLN A 66 0.97 11.46 -10.57
CA GLN A 66 1.52 12.49 -11.46
C GLN A 66 0.40 13.28 -12.17
N LYS A 67 -0.60 12.58 -12.70
CA LYS A 67 -1.75 13.22 -13.37
C LYS A 67 -2.54 14.13 -12.41
N LEU A 68 -2.71 13.73 -11.15
CA LEU A 68 -3.36 14.57 -10.13
C LEU A 68 -2.57 15.85 -9.84
N LEU A 69 -1.22 15.75 -9.79
CA LEU A 69 -0.34 16.90 -9.61
C LEU A 69 -0.41 17.86 -10.80
N ILE A 70 -0.34 17.34 -12.03
CA ILE A 70 -0.45 18.14 -13.26
C ILE A 70 -1.80 18.86 -13.33
N LYS A 71 -2.90 18.14 -13.04
CA LYS A 71 -4.25 18.73 -12.99
C LYS A 71 -4.39 19.81 -11.92
N SER A 72 -3.52 19.78 -10.89
CA SER A 72 -3.48 20.79 -9.83
C SER A 72 -2.53 21.95 -10.14
N GLY A 73 -1.98 22.03 -11.35
CA GLY A 73 -1.12 23.12 -11.82
C GLY A 73 0.37 22.93 -11.56
N PHE A 74 0.81 21.76 -11.08
CA PHE A 74 2.22 21.50 -10.79
C PHE A 74 2.89 20.77 -11.95
N ARG A 75 4.13 21.17 -12.26
CA ARG A 75 4.95 20.50 -13.27
C ARG A 75 5.88 19.50 -12.59
N ILE A 76 5.79 18.23 -12.99
CA ILE A 76 6.68 17.16 -12.53
C ILE A 76 6.85 16.13 -13.65
N THR A 77 8.08 15.66 -13.85
CA THR A 77 8.33 14.61 -14.83
C THR A 77 7.77 13.27 -14.34
N ILE A 78 7.47 12.37 -15.28
CA ILE A 78 6.92 11.05 -14.94
C ILE A 78 7.92 10.25 -14.08
N SER A 79 9.21 10.29 -14.42
CA SER A 79 10.26 9.57 -13.70
C SER A 79 10.42 10.07 -12.27
N GLU A 80 10.40 11.39 -12.06
CA GLU A 80 10.45 11.97 -10.70
C GLU A 80 9.22 11.58 -9.88
N ALA A 81 8.03 11.65 -10.48
CA ALA A 81 6.80 11.28 -9.79
C ALA A 81 6.82 9.80 -9.38
N ILE A 82 7.25 8.90 -10.27
CA ILE A 82 7.42 7.47 -10.00
C ILE A 82 8.39 7.26 -8.83
N PHE A 83 9.60 7.81 -8.92
CA PHE A 83 10.63 7.65 -7.90
C PHE A 83 10.16 8.14 -6.52
N LEU A 84 9.68 9.38 -6.43
CA LEU A 84 9.25 9.97 -5.16
C LEU A 84 8.04 9.24 -4.57
N TRP A 85 7.11 8.81 -5.43
CA TRP A 85 5.92 8.09 -4.99
C TRP A 85 6.27 6.69 -4.46
N MET A 86 7.12 5.94 -5.16
CA MET A 86 7.60 4.61 -4.73
C MET A 86 8.42 4.68 -3.44
N VAL A 87 9.36 5.63 -3.32
CA VAL A 87 10.13 5.84 -2.08
C VAL A 87 9.21 6.15 -0.90
N SER A 88 8.12 6.88 -1.14
CA SER A 88 7.11 7.15 -0.11
C SER A 88 6.33 5.90 0.30
N GLU A 89 6.09 4.95 -0.61
CA GLU A 89 5.48 3.66 -0.26
C GLU A 89 6.43 2.74 0.51
N LEU A 90 7.73 2.75 0.19
CA LEU A 90 8.73 1.95 0.94
C LEU A 90 8.76 2.34 2.42
N LYS A 91 8.55 3.63 2.73
CA LYS A 91 8.46 4.11 4.11
C LYS A 91 7.30 3.50 4.90
N ARG A 92 6.29 2.91 4.25
CA ARG A 92 5.20 2.16 4.92
C ARG A 92 5.72 0.98 5.74
N TYR A 93 6.82 0.37 5.31
CA TYR A 93 7.43 -0.77 5.99
C TYR A 93 8.31 -0.36 7.18
N THR A 94 8.52 0.94 7.39
CA THR A 94 9.16 1.43 8.61
C THR A 94 8.16 1.44 9.77
N PRO A 95 8.57 1.03 10.99
CA PRO A 95 7.67 0.92 12.12
C PRO A 95 6.99 2.26 12.45
N GLY A 96 5.66 2.29 12.27
CA GLY A 96 4.81 3.47 12.41
C GLY A 96 4.03 3.78 11.13
N ASN A 97 2.79 3.28 11.01
CA ASN A 97 1.94 3.34 9.80
C ASN A 97 1.79 4.72 9.10
N ILE A 98 2.22 5.81 9.74
CA ILE A 98 2.10 7.19 9.25
C ILE A 98 3.30 7.60 8.36
N TRP A 99 4.40 6.84 8.37
CA TRP A 99 5.63 7.20 7.65
C TRP A 99 5.48 7.28 6.14
N SER A 100 4.58 6.49 5.54
CA SER A 100 4.30 6.60 4.11
C SER A 100 3.65 7.94 3.76
N PHE A 101 2.70 8.39 4.58
CA PHE A 101 2.01 9.66 4.42
C PHE A 101 2.94 10.85 4.60
N LEU A 102 3.70 10.86 5.70
CA LEU A 102 4.70 11.89 5.95
C LEU A 102 5.79 11.89 4.89
N GLY A 103 6.21 10.70 4.45
CA GLY A 103 7.16 10.51 3.37
C GLY A 103 6.69 11.21 2.09
N ARG A 104 5.44 11.00 1.70
CA ARG A 104 4.85 11.64 0.51
C ARG A 104 4.76 13.16 0.68
N VAL A 105 4.26 13.64 1.81
CA VAL A 105 4.16 15.09 2.08
C VAL A 105 5.53 15.76 2.02
N ILE A 106 6.53 15.22 2.71
CA ILE A 106 7.88 15.80 2.75
C ILE A 106 8.54 15.76 1.36
N SER A 107 8.52 14.61 0.68
CA SER A 107 9.18 14.43 -0.61
C SER A 107 8.66 15.40 -1.67
N PHE A 108 7.34 15.59 -1.76
CA PHE A 108 6.74 16.49 -2.75
C PHE A 108 6.79 17.96 -2.29
N SER A 109 6.76 18.25 -0.99
CA SER A 109 6.96 19.62 -0.51
C SER A 109 8.39 20.13 -0.70
N ASN A 110 9.40 19.26 -0.64
CA ASN A 110 10.77 19.62 -1.02
C ASN A 110 10.89 19.99 -2.52
N LYS A 111 9.92 19.61 -3.34
CA LYS A 111 9.78 20.00 -4.75
C LYS A 111 8.88 21.23 -4.95
N GLY A 112 8.57 21.97 -3.88
CA GLY A 112 7.77 23.19 -3.92
C GLY A 112 6.26 22.97 -3.94
N ILE A 113 5.77 21.74 -3.81
CA ILE A 113 4.32 21.46 -3.78
C ILE A 113 3.78 21.69 -2.36
N PRO A 114 2.78 22.57 -2.16
CA PRO A 114 2.26 22.86 -0.83
C PRO A 114 1.76 21.61 -0.11
N LYS A 115 2.12 21.45 1.18
CA LYS A 115 1.73 20.29 2.00
C LYS A 115 0.22 20.03 1.99
N LYS A 116 -0.58 21.11 2.05
CA LYS A 116 -2.05 21.06 1.99
C LYS A 116 -2.54 20.45 0.68
N THR A 117 -1.91 20.80 -0.44
CA THR A 117 -2.22 20.22 -1.75
C THR A 117 -1.89 18.75 -1.78
N VAL A 118 -0.70 18.35 -1.29
CA VAL A 118 -0.31 16.92 -1.25
C VAL A 118 -1.34 16.12 -0.46
N LEU A 119 -1.70 16.56 0.75
CA LEU A 119 -2.72 15.89 1.58
C LEU A 119 -4.08 15.79 0.86
N LYS A 120 -4.53 16.87 0.21
CA LYS A 120 -5.78 16.87 -0.57
C LYS A 120 -5.72 15.84 -1.70
N LEU A 121 -4.61 15.76 -2.43
CA LEU A 121 -4.44 14.79 -3.52
C LEU A 121 -4.36 13.35 -3.02
N MET A 122 -3.83 13.11 -1.82
CA MET A 122 -3.86 11.78 -1.20
C MET A 122 -5.29 11.31 -0.91
N LEU A 123 -6.18 12.23 -0.50
CA LEU A 123 -7.60 11.90 -0.32
C LEU A 123 -8.27 11.57 -1.65
N PHE A 124 -7.99 12.33 -2.72
CA PHE A 124 -8.49 11.99 -4.05
C PHE A 124 -7.98 10.63 -4.52
N GLU A 125 -6.68 10.34 -4.34
CA GLU A 125 -6.10 9.04 -4.67
C GLU A 125 -6.87 7.92 -3.95
N ALA A 126 -7.12 8.05 -2.64
CA ALA A 126 -7.88 7.07 -1.88
C ALA A 126 -9.33 6.90 -2.39
N GLN A 127 -9.99 7.99 -2.76
CA GLN A 127 -11.34 7.95 -3.35
C GLN A 127 -11.36 7.20 -4.69
N PHE A 128 -10.40 7.47 -5.58
CA PHE A 128 -10.28 6.73 -6.84
C PHE A 128 -10.10 5.23 -6.60
N PHE A 129 -9.34 4.85 -5.57
CA PHE A 129 -9.16 3.45 -5.18
C PHE A 129 -10.45 2.81 -4.69
N VAL A 130 -11.18 3.49 -3.80
CA VAL A 130 -12.45 2.97 -3.28
C VAL A 130 -13.49 2.83 -4.39
N ILE A 131 -13.63 3.85 -5.25
CA ILE A 131 -14.58 3.83 -6.36
C ILE A 131 -14.20 2.76 -7.38
N GLY A 132 -12.92 2.67 -7.77
CA GLY A 132 -12.44 1.66 -8.70
C GLY A 132 -12.63 0.24 -8.17
N GLY A 133 -12.28 0.01 -6.90
CA GLY A 133 -12.50 -1.27 -6.23
C GLY A 133 -13.98 -1.64 -6.15
N PHE A 134 -14.85 -0.67 -5.85
CA PHE A 134 -16.29 -0.88 -5.83
C PHE A 134 -16.84 -1.26 -7.21
N ILE A 135 -16.44 -0.55 -8.28
CA ILE A 135 -16.87 -0.87 -9.65
C ILE A 135 -16.40 -2.28 -10.05
N VAL A 136 -15.13 -2.60 -9.83
CA VAL A 136 -14.59 -3.94 -10.15
C VAL A 136 -15.32 -5.01 -9.34
N SER A 137 -15.59 -4.75 -8.06
CA SER A 137 -16.34 -5.69 -7.21
C SER A 137 -17.77 -5.90 -7.69
N LEU A 138 -18.46 -4.87 -8.20
CA LEU A 138 -19.80 -5.02 -8.76
C LEU A 138 -19.80 -5.85 -10.04
N LEU A 139 -18.79 -5.66 -10.90
CA LEU A 139 -18.65 -6.42 -12.15
C LEU A 139 -18.21 -7.87 -11.92
N ALA A 140 -17.44 -8.12 -10.86
CA ALA A 140 -16.98 -9.44 -10.48
C ALA A 140 -17.95 -10.18 -9.54
N ALA A 141 -18.91 -9.48 -8.94
CA ALA A 141 -19.95 -10.11 -8.15
C ALA A 141 -20.74 -11.04 -9.08
N PRO A 142 -21.00 -12.30 -8.66
CA PRO A 142 -21.93 -13.16 -9.39
C PRO A 142 -23.32 -12.52 -9.31
N LEU A 143 -23.66 -11.74 -10.34
CA LEU A 143 -24.98 -11.13 -10.52
C LEU A 143 -25.92 -12.23 -10.99
N ILE A 144 -26.36 -13.08 -10.05
CA ILE A 144 -27.35 -14.18 -10.20
C ILE A 144 -27.02 -15.16 -11.32
#